data_AF-A0A931GHB5-F1
#
_entry.id   AF-A0A931GHB5-F1
#
_cell.length_a   1.000
_cell.length_b   1.000
_cell.length_c   1.000
_cell.angle_alpha   90.00
_cell.angle_beta   90.00
_cell.angle_gamma   90.00
#
_symmetry.space_group_name_H-M   'P 1'
#
loop_
_entity.id
_entity.type
_entity.pdbx_description
1 polymer ?
#
loop_
_entity_poly.entity_id
_entity_poly.type
_entity_poly.pdbx_seq_one_letter_code
_entity_poly.pdbx_strand_id
1 'polypeptide(L)'
;MRRPPAPAASARRDSGAVEFTGILPVLLTTCLLVWEAFLVGMSATYTGHAANEGARVAAVGGDHDEVKKAAVQRIAGLWADEENIQVRYPTGDVCDPRKVPRVDEDCGYVRVNIKVPLLFPGVLLPMTVSARTKVVYEQEGAR
;
A
#
# COMPACT_ATOMS: atom_id res chain seq x y z
N MET A 1 11.70 -37.34 -70.31
CA MET A 1 12.17 -37.46 -68.92
C MET A 1 11.25 -36.64 -68.01
N ARG A 2 10.45 -37.27 -67.14
CA ARG A 2 9.57 -36.59 -66.18
C ARG A 2 10.33 -36.42 -64.85
N ARG A 3 10.49 -35.18 -64.39
CA ARG A 3 11.12 -34.85 -63.11
C ARG A 3 10.18 -35.27 -61.96
N PRO A 4 10.64 -35.92 -60.88
CA PRO A 4 9.77 -36.27 -59.76
C PRO A 4 9.28 -35.00 -59.04
N PRO A 5 8.06 -35.00 -58.50
CA PRO A 5 7.57 -33.88 -57.70
C PRO A 5 8.43 -33.73 -56.44
N ALA A 6 8.84 -32.50 -56.13
CA ALA A 6 9.53 -32.20 -54.88
C ALA A 6 8.62 -32.53 -53.68
N PRO A 7 9.16 -33.05 -52.56
CA PRO A 7 8.34 -33.29 -51.38
C PRO A 7 7.72 -31.98 -50.92
N ALA A 8 6.39 -31.99 -50.72
CA ALA A 8 5.69 -30.90 -50.07
C ALA A 8 6.35 -30.69 -48.70
N ALA A 9 6.94 -29.51 -48.49
CA ALA A 9 7.42 -29.10 -47.19
C ALA A 9 6.22 -29.19 -46.25
N SER A 10 6.19 -30.23 -45.41
CA SER A 10 5.20 -30.34 -44.36
C SER A 10 5.37 -29.08 -43.53
N ALA A 11 4.39 -28.18 -43.61
CA ALA A 11 4.30 -27.02 -42.76
C ALA A 11 4.18 -27.55 -41.33
N ARG A 12 5.34 -27.75 -40.69
CA ARG A 12 5.44 -27.97 -39.25
C ARG A 12 5.07 -26.64 -38.63
N ARG A 13 3.77 -26.36 -38.60
CA ARG A 13 3.18 -25.24 -37.89
C ARG A 13 3.30 -25.57 -36.41
N ASP A 14 4.43 -25.17 -35.84
CA ASP A 14 4.66 -24.76 -34.46
C ASP A 14 3.53 -25.11 -33.49
N SER A 15 3.37 -26.41 -33.17
CA SER A 15 2.43 -26.89 -32.12
C SER A 15 2.68 -26.16 -30.79
N GLY A 16 3.94 -25.78 -30.53
CA GLY A 16 4.34 -25.06 -29.32
C GLY A 16 3.69 -23.68 -29.16
N ALA A 17 3.35 -22.97 -30.23
CA ALA A 17 2.68 -21.66 -30.10
C ALA A 17 1.23 -21.80 -29.61
N VAL A 18 0.55 -22.86 -30.04
CA VAL A 18 -0.84 -23.14 -29.66
C VAL A 18 -0.92 -23.64 -28.22
N GLU A 19 0.03 -24.50 -27.81
CA GLU A 19 0.16 -24.98 -26.43
C GLU A 19 0.53 -23.84 -25.45
N PHE A 20 1.39 -22.91 -25.87
CA PHE A 20 1.79 -21.76 -25.04
C PHE A 20 0.63 -20.76 -24.83
N THR A 21 -0.25 -20.62 -25.81
CA THR A 21 -1.42 -19.73 -25.72
C THR A 21 -2.39 -20.16 -24.60
N GLY A 22 -2.42 -21.46 -24.25
CA GLY A 22 -3.26 -21.96 -23.15
C GLY A 22 -2.70 -21.65 -21.76
N ILE A 23 -1.38 -21.69 -21.56
CA ILE A 23 -0.75 -21.47 -20.25
C ILE A 23 -0.38 -20.01 -19.99
N LEU A 24 -0.18 -19.23 -21.05
CA LEU A 24 0.18 -17.81 -20.96
C LEU A 24 -0.80 -16.98 -20.09
N PRO A 25 -2.13 -17.12 -20.20
CA PRO A 25 -3.07 -16.38 -19.34
C PRO A 25 -2.89 -16.71 -17.85
N VAL A 26 -2.59 -17.97 -17.52
CA VAL A 26 -2.36 -18.42 -16.13
C VAL A 26 -1.06 -17.82 -15.58
N LEU A 27 0.01 -17.82 -16.38
CA LEU A 27 1.28 -17.20 -16.00
C LEU A 27 1.13 -15.70 -15.78
N LEU A 28 0.44 -15.01 -16.69
CA LEU A 28 0.18 -13.57 -16.57
C LEU A 28 -0.65 -13.27 -15.33
N THR A 29 -1.73 -14.02 -15.10
CA THR A 29 -2.57 -13.87 -13.90
C THR A 29 -1.76 -14.09 -12.62
N THR A 30 -0.90 -15.11 -12.59
CA THR A 30 -0.04 -15.39 -11.43
C THR A 30 0.97 -14.27 -11.21
N CYS A 31 1.62 -13.80 -12.29
CA CYS A 31 2.55 -12.67 -12.24
C CYS A 31 1.86 -11.41 -11.71
N LEU A 32 0.63 -11.14 -12.16
CA LEU A 32 -0.20 -10.05 -11.66
C LEU A 32 -0.53 -10.22 -10.18
N LEU A 33 -0.92 -11.41 -9.71
CA LEU A 33 -1.21 -11.63 -8.28
C LEU A 33 0.04 -11.43 -7.40
N VAL A 34 1.21 -11.91 -7.84
CA VAL A 34 2.47 -11.67 -7.14
C VAL A 34 2.79 -10.18 -7.12
N TRP A 35 2.55 -9.49 -8.23
CA TRP A 35 2.73 -8.04 -8.32
C TRP A 35 1.77 -7.29 -7.40
N GLU A 36 0.49 -7.64 -7.36
CA GLU A 36 -0.49 -7.04 -6.45
C GLU A 36 -0.10 -7.28 -4.98
N ALA A 37 0.36 -8.48 -4.63
CA ALA A 37 0.86 -8.77 -3.28
C ALA A 37 2.10 -7.91 -2.93
N PHE A 38 2.98 -7.67 -3.90
CA PHE A 38 4.12 -6.76 -3.73
C PHE A 38 3.67 -5.32 -3.46
N LEU A 39 2.70 -4.79 -4.22
CA LEU A 39 2.16 -3.44 -4.00
C LEU A 39 1.52 -3.27 -2.61
N VAL A 40 0.80 -4.30 -2.14
CA VAL A 40 0.22 -4.32 -0.79
C VAL A 40 1.33 -4.34 0.27
N GLY A 41 2.35 -5.18 0.10
CA GLY A 41 3.49 -5.24 1.03
C GLY A 41 4.28 -3.93 1.11
N MET A 42 4.49 -3.25 -0.02
CA MET A 42 5.11 -1.93 -0.06
C MET A 42 4.26 -0.89 0.68
N SER A 43 2.94 -0.91 0.48
CA SER A 43 2.02 0.01 1.17
C SER A 43 1.99 -0.24 2.69
N ALA A 44 2.08 -1.49 3.12
CA ALA A 44 2.23 -1.85 4.54
C ALA A 44 3.53 -1.32 5.15
N THR A 45 4.63 -1.38 4.39
CA THR A 45 5.93 -0.85 4.80
C THR A 45 5.87 0.68 4.94
N TYR A 46 5.30 1.38 3.94
CA TYR A 46 5.18 2.85 3.96
C TYR A 46 4.28 3.34 5.10
N THR A 47 3.09 2.77 5.26
CA THR A 47 2.18 3.15 6.35
C THR A 47 2.82 2.97 7.71
N GLY A 48 3.56 1.87 7.93
CA GLY A 48 4.28 1.61 9.18
C GLY A 48 5.37 2.65 9.47
N HIS A 49 6.22 2.96 8.48
CA HIS A 49 7.26 3.97 8.64
C HIS A 49 6.70 5.38 8.83
N ALA A 50 5.63 5.72 8.12
CA ALA A 50 4.93 7.00 8.24
C ALA A 50 4.28 7.15 9.62
N ALA A 51 3.58 6.13 10.12
CA ALA A 51 2.96 6.14 11.44
C ALA A 51 4.00 6.27 12.56
N ASN A 52 5.13 5.56 12.44
CA ASN A 52 6.23 5.68 13.41
C ASN A 52 6.85 7.08 13.42
N GLU A 53 7.05 7.69 12.25
CA GLU A 53 7.63 9.03 12.19
C GLU A 53 6.67 10.09 12.71
N GLY A 54 5.38 10.00 12.34
CA GLY A 54 4.34 10.86 12.89
C GLY A 54 4.26 10.72 14.41
N ALA A 55 4.33 9.50 14.95
CA ALA A 55 4.35 9.26 16.39
C ALA A 55 5.57 9.87 17.08
N ARG A 56 6.75 9.89 16.43
CA ARG A 56 7.95 10.55 16.97
C ARG A 56 7.76 12.06 17.09
N VAL A 57 7.17 12.70 16.08
CA VAL A 57 6.89 14.14 16.11
C VAL A 57 5.79 14.46 17.12
N ALA A 58 4.75 13.63 17.18
CA ALA A 58 3.70 13.76 18.19
C ALA A 58 4.23 13.63 19.63
N ALA A 59 5.21 12.75 19.85
CA ALA A 59 5.81 12.50 21.17
C ALA A 59 6.52 13.72 21.75
N VAL A 60 7.06 14.60 20.90
CA VAL A 60 7.72 15.85 21.30
C VAL A 60 6.78 17.06 21.26
N GLY A 61 5.46 16.83 21.17
CA GLY A 61 4.46 17.89 21.21
C GLY A 61 4.11 18.55 19.88
N GLY A 62 4.49 17.93 18.76
CA GLY A 62 4.14 18.45 17.44
C GLY A 62 2.63 18.52 17.20
N ASP A 63 2.20 19.55 16.48
CA ASP A 63 0.79 19.74 16.12
C ASP A 63 0.35 18.77 15.00
N HIS A 64 -0.93 18.83 14.63
CA HIS A 64 -1.48 17.93 13.61
C HIS A 64 -0.79 18.09 12.24
N ASP A 65 -0.45 19.32 11.83
CA ASP A 65 0.11 19.58 10.51
C ASP A 65 1.60 19.18 10.46
N GLU A 66 2.33 19.38 11.55
CA GLU A 66 3.70 18.88 11.71
C GLU A 66 3.75 17.35 11.69
N VAL A 67 2.85 16.68 12.43
CA VAL A 67 2.72 15.21 12.43
C VAL A 67 2.36 14.69 11.05
N LYS A 68 1.38 15.32 10.37
CA LYS A 68 0.99 14.95 9.00
C LYS A 68 2.18 15.09 8.04
N LYS A 69 2.87 16.22 8.08
CA LYS A 69 4.01 16.49 7.21
C LYS A 69 5.13 15.47 7.43
N ALA A 70 5.46 15.17 8.69
CA ALA A 70 6.51 14.20 9.03
C ALA A 70 6.15 12.77 8.58
N ALA A 71 4.88 12.37 8.74
CA ALA A 71 4.40 11.08 8.27
C ALA A 71 4.47 10.97 6.73
N VAL A 72 4.00 11.98 6.01
CA VAL A 72 3.96 11.98 4.53
C VAL A 72 5.36 11.99 3.92
N GLN A 73 6.34 12.66 4.55
CA GLN A 73 7.73 12.67 4.09
C GLN A 73 8.39 11.27 4.02
N ARG A 74 7.81 10.26 4.67
CA ARG A 74 8.30 8.87 4.62
C ARG A 74 7.72 8.04 3.49
N ILE A 75 6.82 8.63 2.71
CA ILE A 75 6.16 7.98 1.59
C ILE A 75 6.74 8.58 0.31
N ALA A 76 7.11 7.72 -0.64
CA ALA A 76 7.77 8.15 -1.87
C ALA A 76 6.94 7.86 -3.11
N GLY A 77 7.15 8.66 -4.16
CA GLY A 77 6.61 8.42 -5.49
C GLY A 77 5.08 8.41 -5.54
N LEU A 78 4.51 7.45 -6.28
CA LEU A 78 3.08 7.35 -6.55
C LEU A 78 2.23 7.09 -5.29
N TRP A 79 2.84 6.61 -4.20
CA TRP A 79 2.15 6.43 -2.93
C TRP A 79 2.00 7.73 -2.14
N ALA A 80 2.79 8.77 -2.46
CA ALA A 80 2.85 10.04 -1.74
C ALA A 80 1.75 11.04 -2.16
N ASP A 81 0.79 10.61 -2.97
CA ASP A 81 -0.34 11.43 -3.39
C ASP A 81 -1.25 11.73 -2.19
N GLU A 82 -1.48 13.02 -1.92
CA GLU A 82 -2.28 13.48 -0.79
C GLU A 82 -3.74 12.98 -0.85
N GLU A 83 -4.28 12.69 -2.04
CA GLU A 83 -5.64 12.15 -2.19
C GLU A 83 -5.73 10.67 -1.76
N ASN A 84 -4.58 10.00 -1.68
CA ASN A 84 -4.44 8.59 -1.36
C ASN A 84 -3.97 8.35 0.08
N ILE A 85 -3.48 9.39 0.76
CA ILE A 85 -2.96 9.32 2.12
C ILE A 85 -3.92 9.99 3.09
N GLN A 86 -4.27 9.29 4.16
CA GLN A 86 -4.97 9.87 5.30
C GLN A 86 -4.13 9.67 6.55
N VAL A 87 -3.74 10.78 7.19
CA VAL A 87 -3.09 10.77 8.50
C VAL A 87 -4.12 11.21 9.53
N ARG A 88 -4.26 10.43 10.60
CA ARG A 88 -5.17 10.70 11.70
C ARG A 88 -4.38 10.75 13.00
N TYR A 89 -4.49 11.88 13.69
CA TYR A 89 -3.88 12.14 15.00
C TYR A 89 -4.84 13.01 15.84
N PRO A 90 -5.83 12.38 16.51
CA PRO A 90 -6.75 13.13 17.36
C PRO A 90 -6.04 13.57 18.64
N THR A 91 -6.15 14.85 18.98
CA THR A 91 -5.55 15.45 20.19
C THR A 91 -6.51 16.47 20.81
N GLY A 92 -6.25 16.85 22.07
CA GLY A 92 -7.05 17.82 22.81
C GLY A 92 -8.37 17.27 23.36
N ASP A 93 -9.43 18.08 23.31
CA ASP A 93 -10.69 17.83 24.02
C ASP A 93 -11.43 16.56 23.58
N VAL A 94 -11.23 16.12 22.33
CA VAL A 94 -11.78 14.85 21.81
C VAL A 94 -11.17 13.62 22.47
N CYS A 95 -10.06 13.79 23.19
CA CYS A 95 -9.38 12.74 23.95
C CYS A 95 -9.61 12.85 25.47
N ASP A 96 -10.41 13.81 25.94
CA ASP A 96 -10.76 13.93 27.36
C ASP A 96 -12.07 13.17 27.67
N PRO A 97 -12.02 12.06 28.42
CA PRO A 97 -13.21 11.27 28.77
C PRO A 97 -14.24 12.04 29.61
N ARG A 98 -13.88 13.21 30.15
CA ARG A 98 -14.82 14.10 30.87
C ARG A 98 -15.57 15.02 29.93
N LYS A 99 -15.03 15.32 28.75
CA LYS A 99 -15.60 16.27 27.79
C LYS A 99 -16.39 15.60 26.67
N VAL A 100 -16.07 14.35 26.34
CA VAL A 100 -16.76 13.60 25.28
C VAL A 100 -17.41 12.31 25.78
N PRO A 101 -18.61 11.94 25.28
CA PRO A 101 -19.31 10.73 25.68
C PRO A 101 -18.63 9.44 25.17
N ARG A 102 -17.82 9.52 24.11
CA ARG A 102 -16.93 8.45 23.64
C ARG A 102 -15.61 9.06 23.19
N VAL A 103 -14.52 8.55 23.76
CA VAL A 103 -13.15 8.89 23.35
C VAL A 103 -12.83 8.15 22.05
N ASP A 104 -12.21 8.84 21.10
CA ASP A 104 -11.75 8.21 19.86
C ASP A 104 -10.71 7.13 20.18
N GLU A 105 -10.82 5.97 19.53
CA GLU A 105 -9.90 4.87 19.74
C GLU A 105 -8.46 5.26 19.40
N ASP A 106 -8.24 6.22 18.48
CA ASP A 106 -6.92 6.66 18.04
C ASP A 106 -6.29 7.73 18.95
N CYS A 107 -6.94 8.12 20.05
CA CYS A 107 -6.36 9.02 21.04
C CYS A 107 -5.05 8.45 21.62
N GLY A 108 -3.95 9.20 21.47
CA GLY A 108 -2.60 8.77 21.85
C GLY A 108 -1.90 7.89 20.80
N TYR A 109 -2.41 7.84 19.57
CA TYR A 109 -1.82 7.10 18.45
C TYR A 109 -1.81 7.96 17.19
N VAL A 110 -0.89 7.64 16.29
CA VAL A 110 -0.89 8.14 14.92
C VAL A 110 -1.28 6.98 14.01
N ARG A 111 -2.36 7.16 13.24
CA ARG A 111 -2.83 6.20 12.24
C ARG A 111 -2.60 6.77 10.85
N VAL A 112 -1.98 5.98 9.97
CA VAL A 112 -1.75 6.33 8.57
C VAL A 112 -2.42 5.29 7.68
N ASN A 113 -3.26 5.76 6.77
CA ASN A 113 -3.92 4.94 5.76
C ASN A 113 -3.42 5.34 4.38
N ILE A 114 -3.08 4.36 3.55
CA ILE A 114 -2.68 4.55 2.16
C ILE A 114 -3.59 3.68 1.27
N LYS A 115 -4.15 4.28 0.21
CA LYS A 115 -4.80 3.53 -0.87
C LYS A 115 -3.73 2.85 -1.73
N VAL A 116 -3.84 1.53 -1.92
CA VAL A 116 -2.88 0.77 -2.72
C VAL A 116 -3.10 1.08 -4.22
N PRO A 117 -2.05 1.42 -4.99
CA PRO A 117 -2.17 1.70 -6.43
C PRO A 117 -2.28 0.40 -7.24
N LEU A 118 -3.41 -0.29 -7.13
CA LEU A 118 -3.68 -1.57 -7.81
C LEU A 118 -3.74 -1.41 -9.35
N LEU A 119 -3.31 -2.43 -10.10
CA LEU A 119 -3.32 -2.39 -11.58
C LEU A 119 -4.73 -2.51 -12.17
N PHE A 120 -5.64 -3.22 -11.49
CA PHE A 120 -7.03 -3.41 -11.91
C PHE A 120 -8.00 -2.83 -10.88
N PRO A 121 -8.17 -1.49 -10.85
CA PRO A 121 -9.12 -0.84 -9.95
C PRO A 121 -10.54 -1.26 -10.35
N GLY A 122 -11.12 -2.21 -9.62
CA GLY A 122 -12.50 -2.69 -9.82
C GLY A 122 -12.67 -4.21 -9.82
N VAL A 123 -11.61 -5.00 -10.06
CA VAL A 123 -11.71 -6.48 -10.01
C VAL A 123 -11.25 -7.04 -8.66
N LEU A 124 -10.32 -6.36 -7.96
CA LEU A 124 -9.63 -6.87 -6.76
C LEU A 124 -9.83 -6.04 -5.47
N LEU A 125 -10.84 -5.16 -5.43
CA LEU A 125 -11.25 -4.30 -4.29
C LEU A 125 -10.38 -3.05 -4.05
N PRO A 126 -10.97 -1.90 -3.64
CA PRO A 126 -10.21 -0.75 -3.17
C PRO A 126 -9.56 -1.09 -1.81
N MET A 127 -8.34 -1.61 -1.86
CA MET A 127 -7.59 -1.99 -0.67
C MET A 127 -6.92 -0.76 -0.06
N THR A 128 -7.30 -0.46 1.17
CA THR A 128 -6.59 0.50 2.03
C THR A 128 -5.75 -0.27 3.03
N VAL A 129 -4.46 0.04 3.09
CA VAL A 129 -3.58 -0.49 4.13
C VAL A 129 -3.48 0.58 5.23
N SER A 130 -3.61 0.14 6.48
CA SER A 130 -3.57 1.00 7.65
C SER A 130 -2.48 0.53 8.61
N ALA A 131 -1.70 1.46 9.14
CA ALA A 131 -0.81 1.20 10.27
C ALA A 131 -1.09 2.21 11.39
N ARG A 132 -0.90 1.78 12.63
CA ARG A 132 -1.13 2.58 13.82
C ARG A 132 0.05 2.44 14.78
N THR A 133 0.58 3.57 15.23
CA THR A 133 1.69 3.62 16.18
C THR A 133 1.30 4.42 17.40
N LYS A 134 1.63 3.91 18.59
CA LYS A 134 1.37 4.60 19.86
C LYS A 134 2.36 5.75 20.03
N VAL A 135 1.85 6.91 20.42
CA VAL A 135 2.67 8.04 20.86
C VAL A 135 3.11 7.77 22.29
N VAL A 136 4.42 7.72 22.50
CA VAL A 136 5.01 7.63 23.83
C VAL A 136 5.56 9.01 24.15
N TYR A 137 4.83 9.76 24.96
CA TYR A 137 5.31 11.04 25.46
C TYR A 137 6.52 10.78 26.36
N GLU A 138 7.66 11.34 26.00
CA GLU A 138 8.79 11.41 26.92
C GLU A 138 8.31 12.28 28.09
N GLN A 139 8.08 11.63 29.25
CA GLN A 139 7.76 12.40 30.43
C GLN A 139 8.96 13.28 30.74
N GLU A 140 8.75 14.60 30.73
CA GLU A 140 9.56 15.51 31.51
C GLU A 140 9.63 14.91 32.91
N GLY A 141 10.85 14.51 33.31
CA GLY A 141 11.08 13.78 34.53
C GLY A 141 10.33 14.43 35.68
N ALA A 142 9.56 13.61 36.40
CA ALA A 142 8.95 13.98 37.67
C ALA A 142 9.95 14.78 38.50
N ARG A 143 9.71 16.08 38.62
CA ARG A 143 10.25 16.93 39.66
C ARG A 143 9.17 17.15 40.69
#